data_AF-G8U1S9-F1
#
_entry.id   AF-G8U1S9-F1
#
_cell.length_a   1.000
_cell.length_b   1.000
_cell.length_c   1.000
_cell.angle_alpha   90.00
_cell.angle_beta   90.00
_cell.angle_gamma   90.00
#
_symmetry.space_group_name_H-M   'P 1'
#
loop_
_entity.id
_entity.type
_entity.pdbx_description
1 polymer ?
#
loop_
_entity_poly.entity_id
_entity_poly.type
_entity_poly.pdbx_seq_one_letter_code
_entity_poly.pdbx_strand_id
1 'polypeptide(L)'
;MRVELTRTGWLIFYEDVQRYIPTEAVRAEVKQGELRLSAARESQVGVLLLQRDTGQDRCRLLVSQVIPGDTKPGIGRAEWDESVSALRIPLGTFGRWGYPDEALFAEVTVEAEDGQWVIYATVYFSDGARVHRVGRYFTEKKAQMAARIIYGSINRDRENLLEGW
;
A
#
# COMPACT_ATOMS: atom_id res chain seq x y z
N MET A 1 5.73 4.51 8.66
CA MET A 1 4.32 4.05 8.57
C MET A 1 4.02 3.70 7.13
N ARG A 2 3.30 2.60 6.89
CA ARG A 2 2.87 2.18 5.55
C ARG A 2 1.56 2.85 5.18
N VAL A 3 1.51 3.37 3.96
CA VAL A 3 0.32 4.00 3.39
C VAL A 3 0.04 3.49 2.00
N GLU A 4 -1.22 3.57 1.56
CA GLU A 4 -1.63 3.25 0.20
C GLU A 4 -2.41 4.41 -0.38
N LEU A 5 -2.02 4.86 -1.57
CA LEU A 5 -2.82 5.77 -2.38
C LEU A 5 -3.63 4.94 -3.39
N THR A 6 -4.95 5.00 -3.29
CA THR A 6 -5.86 4.33 -4.21
C THR A 6 -6.06 5.14 -5.49
N ARG A 7 -6.54 4.49 -6.56
CA ARG A 7 -6.94 5.15 -7.82
C ARG A 7 -8.04 6.20 -7.63
N THR A 8 -8.88 6.05 -6.61
CA THR A 8 -9.96 6.99 -6.28
C THR A 8 -9.47 8.14 -5.39
N GLY A 9 -8.16 8.19 -5.11
CA GLY A 9 -7.50 9.23 -4.33
C GLY A 9 -7.71 9.12 -2.84
N TRP A 10 -8.05 7.93 -2.33
CA TRP A 10 -8.00 7.66 -0.90
C TRP A 10 -6.57 7.32 -0.49
N LEU A 11 -6.14 7.90 0.62
CA LEU A 11 -4.93 7.55 1.32
C LEU A 11 -5.30 6.70 2.53
N ILE A 12 -4.89 5.43 2.53
CA ILE A 12 -5.18 4.46 3.59
C ILE A 12 -3.94 4.30 4.47
N PHE A 13 -4.12 4.37 5.79
CA PHE A 13 -3.08 4.14 6.79
C PHE A 13 -3.21 2.73 7.35
N TYR A 14 -2.11 1.98 7.36
CA TYR A 14 -2.09 0.61 7.86
C TYR A 14 -1.76 0.51 9.34
N GLU A 15 -1.15 1.53 9.90
CA GLU A 15 -0.85 1.67 11.32
C GLU A 15 -1.66 2.84 11.92
N ASP A 16 -1.71 2.88 13.25
CA ASP A 16 -2.46 3.89 13.98
C ASP A 16 -1.88 5.30 13.79
N VAL A 17 -2.50 6.04 12.88
CA VAL A 17 -2.18 7.44 12.57
C VAL A 17 -2.69 8.41 13.64
N GLN A 18 -3.68 8.01 14.46
CA GLN A 18 -4.25 8.89 15.49
C GLN A 18 -3.23 9.21 16.59
N ARG A 19 -2.20 8.38 16.75
CA ARG A 19 -1.06 8.69 17.62
C ARG A 19 -0.31 9.98 17.21
N TYR A 20 -0.30 10.31 15.93
CA TYR A 20 0.40 11.48 15.38
C TYR A 20 -0.55 12.63 15.06
N ILE A 21 -1.76 12.29 14.58
CA ILE A 21 -2.82 13.24 14.25
C ILE A 21 -4.03 12.89 15.11
N PRO A 22 -4.13 13.44 16.34
CA PRO A 22 -5.15 13.03 17.31
C PRO A 22 -6.55 13.58 17.01
N THR A 23 -6.72 14.30 15.90
CA THR A 23 -7.97 14.93 15.48
C THR A 23 -8.47 14.31 14.18
N GLU A 24 -9.79 14.34 13.96
CA GLU A 24 -10.37 13.91 12.68
C GLU A 24 -10.15 14.96 11.57
N ALA A 25 -9.96 16.23 11.93
CA ALA A 25 -9.61 17.27 11.00
C ALA A 25 -8.11 17.26 10.68
N VAL A 26 -7.80 17.17 9.38
CA VAL A 26 -6.44 17.12 8.85
C VAL A 26 -6.23 18.24 7.85
N ARG A 27 -5.13 18.97 8.00
CA ARG A 27 -4.65 19.87 6.95
C ARG A 27 -3.72 19.07 6.04
N ALA A 28 -3.95 19.15 4.74
CA ALA A 28 -3.11 18.54 3.74
C ALA A 28 -2.47 19.63 2.85
N GLU A 29 -1.18 19.50 2.60
CA GLU A 29 -0.43 20.41 1.72
C GLU A 29 0.57 19.60 0.89
N VAL A 30 0.69 19.92 -0.39
CA VAL A 30 1.78 19.39 -1.22
C VAL A 30 2.90 20.40 -1.30
N LYS A 31 4.10 20.01 -0.89
CA LYS A 31 5.30 20.84 -0.92
C LYS A 31 6.50 20.01 -1.32
N GLN A 32 7.23 20.46 -2.35
CA GLN A 32 8.46 19.81 -2.84
C GLN A 32 8.28 18.31 -3.17
N GLY A 33 7.14 17.93 -3.74
CA GLY A 33 6.85 16.54 -4.09
C GLY A 33 6.46 15.65 -2.90
N GLU A 34 6.18 16.24 -1.74
CA GLU A 34 5.68 15.53 -0.56
C GLU A 34 4.29 16.00 -0.21
N LEU A 35 3.41 15.06 0.13
CA LEU A 35 2.19 15.34 0.84
C LEU A 35 2.51 15.44 2.34
N ARG A 36 2.10 16.55 2.96
CA ARG A 36 2.24 16.82 4.38
C ARG A 36 0.88 16.86 5.03
N LEU A 37 0.72 16.09 6.09
CA LEU A 37 -0.52 15.98 6.85
C LEU A 37 -0.29 16.41 8.29
N SER A 38 -1.04 17.40 8.76
CA SER A 38 -0.96 17.87 10.15
C SER A 38 -2.34 17.95 10.77
N ALA A 39 -2.42 17.87 12.10
CA ALA A 39 -3.66 18.12 12.82
C ALA A 39 -4.18 19.53 12.50
N ALA A 40 -5.50 19.63 12.30
CA ALA A 40 -6.18 20.89 12.04
C ALA A 40 -7.35 21.07 13.00
N ARG A 41 -7.87 22.30 13.05
CA ARG A 41 -9.15 22.57 13.71
C ARG A 41 -10.27 22.44 12.68
N GLU A 42 -11.37 21.81 13.05
CA GLU A 42 -12.54 21.60 12.19
C GLU A 42 -13.11 22.89 11.57
N SER A 43 -12.90 24.03 12.23
CA SER A 43 -13.37 25.33 11.77
C SER A 43 -12.49 25.99 10.69
N GLN A 44 -11.41 25.35 10.23
CA GLN A 44 -10.54 25.89 9.19
C GLN A 44 -11.02 25.49 7.78
N VAL A 45 -10.90 26.42 6.83
CA VAL A 45 -11.20 26.14 5.41
C VAL A 45 -10.14 25.21 4.81
N GLY A 46 -10.57 24.22 4.01
CA GLY A 46 -9.67 23.32 3.29
C GLY A 46 -9.16 22.13 4.13
N VAL A 47 -9.84 21.79 5.22
CA VAL A 47 -9.56 20.58 6.00
C VAL A 47 -10.15 19.34 5.35
N LEU A 48 -9.43 18.24 5.47
CA LEU A 48 -9.83 16.90 5.09
C LEU A 48 -10.23 16.12 6.34
N LEU A 49 -11.16 15.18 6.18
CA LEU A 49 -11.62 14.34 7.28
C LEU A 49 -10.92 12.98 7.26
N LEU A 50 -10.20 12.68 8.34
CA LEU A 50 -9.64 11.38 8.62
C LEU A 50 -10.75 10.46 9.11
N GLN A 51 -11.15 9.52 8.26
CA GLN A 51 -12.21 8.57 8.57
C GLN A 51 -11.62 7.29 9.14
N ARG A 52 -12.11 6.85 10.30
CA ARG A 52 -11.79 5.53 10.85
C ARG A 52 -12.77 4.49 10.30
N ASP A 53 -12.25 3.46 9.66
CA ASP A 53 -12.99 2.27 9.27
C ASP A 53 -13.08 1.35 10.49
N THR A 54 -14.27 1.30 11.11
CA THR A 54 -14.54 0.50 12.31
C THR A 54 -14.48 -1.01 12.07
N GLY A 55 -14.58 -1.47 10.82
CA GLY A 55 -14.49 -2.90 10.47
C GLY A 55 -13.07 -3.40 10.23
N GLN A 56 -12.14 -2.50 9.87
CA GLN A 56 -10.75 -2.84 9.54
C GLN A 56 -9.70 -2.24 10.48
N ASP A 57 -10.13 -1.41 11.44
CA ASP A 57 -9.28 -0.63 12.35
C ASP A 57 -8.22 0.19 11.61
N ARG A 58 -8.61 0.77 10.48
CA ARG A 58 -7.74 1.58 9.61
C ARG A 58 -8.30 2.97 9.46
N CYS A 59 -7.41 3.95 9.33
CA CYS A 59 -7.82 5.31 8.96
C CYS A 59 -7.66 5.53 7.46
N ARG A 60 -8.51 6.37 6.88
CA ARG A 60 -8.44 6.79 5.48
C ARG A 60 -8.73 8.27 5.31
N LEU A 61 -8.11 8.88 4.30
CA LEU A 61 -8.21 10.30 4.00
C LEU A 61 -8.40 10.50 2.49
N LEU A 62 -9.40 11.25 2.06
CA LEU A 62 -9.57 11.56 0.63
C LEU A 62 -8.66 12.73 0.24
N VAL A 63 -7.64 12.46 -0.58
CA VAL A 63 -6.59 13.44 -0.93
C VAL A 63 -6.57 13.83 -2.41
N SER A 64 -7.52 13.33 -3.21
CA SER A 64 -7.59 13.55 -4.68
C SER A 64 -7.61 15.03 -5.10
N GLN A 65 -8.13 15.92 -4.26
CA GLN A 65 -8.19 17.36 -4.53
C GLN A 65 -6.89 18.11 -4.15
N VAL A 66 -5.96 17.42 -3.50
CA VAL A 66 -4.74 18.03 -2.94
C VAL A 66 -3.48 17.54 -3.65
N ILE A 67 -3.45 16.26 -4.07
CA ILE A 67 -2.30 15.68 -4.78
C ILE A 67 -2.29 16.05 -6.27
N PRO A 68 -1.12 16.11 -6.92
CA PRO A 68 -1.01 16.23 -8.37
C PRO A 68 -1.73 15.08 -9.09
N GLY A 69 -2.41 15.38 -10.20
CA GLY A 69 -3.22 14.41 -10.94
C GLY A 69 -2.43 13.28 -11.61
N ASP A 70 -1.12 13.44 -11.77
CA ASP A 70 -0.17 12.45 -12.28
C ASP A 70 0.45 11.57 -11.19
N THR A 71 0.06 11.76 -9.91
CA THR A 71 0.53 10.91 -8.82
C THR A 71 0.03 9.49 -9.01
N LYS A 72 0.97 8.55 -9.22
CA LYS A 72 0.63 7.14 -9.40
C LYS A 72 0.06 6.55 -8.09
N PRO A 73 -1.00 5.73 -8.16
CA PRO A 73 -1.47 4.97 -6.99
C PRO A 73 -0.45 3.88 -6.60
N GLY A 74 -0.56 3.38 -5.37
CA GLY A 74 0.25 2.26 -4.87
C GLY A 74 0.63 2.39 -3.40
N ILE A 75 1.52 1.52 -2.94
CA ILE A 75 2.04 1.57 -1.57
C ILE A 75 3.18 2.59 -1.48
N GLY A 76 3.16 3.38 -0.42
CA GLY A 76 4.21 4.33 -0.07
C GLY A 76 4.57 4.25 1.41
N ARG A 77 5.41 5.18 1.84
CA ARG A 77 5.80 5.35 3.24
C ARG A 77 5.47 6.76 3.73
N ALA A 78 5.02 6.82 4.97
CA ALA A 78 4.80 8.04 5.72
C ALA A 78 5.75 8.08 6.92
N GLU A 79 6.34 9.23 7.17
CA GLU A 79 7.24 9.48 8.29
C GLU A 79 6.77 10.69 9.08
N TRP A 80 6.77 10.59 10.40
CA TRP A 80 6.44 11.73 11.26
C TRP A 80 7.65 12.63 11.37
N ASP A 81 7.46 13.92 11.06
CA ASP A 81 8.48 14.95 11.21
C ASP A 81 8.10 15.86 12.38
N GLU A 82 8.78 15.64 13.51
CA GLU A 82 8.57 16.39 14.75
C GLU A 82 8.79 17.90 14.57
N SER A 83 9.71 18.31 13.67
CA SER A 83 10.10 19.72 13.51
C SER A 83 8.99 20.59 12.92
N VAL A 84 8.08 19.98 12.17
CA VAL A 84 6.93 20.63 11.53
C VAL A 84 5.60 20.07 11.99
N SER A 85 5.61 19.15 12.96
CA SER A 85 4.44 18.43 13.48
C SER A 85 3.52 17.92 12.36
N ALA A 86 4.12 17.23 11.38
CA ALA A 86 3.41 16.72 10.22
C ALA A 86 3.91 15.34 9.79
N LEU A 87 2.98 14.49 9.34
CA LEU A 87 3.29 13.29 8.58
C LEU A 87 3.70 13.68 7.16
N ARG A 88 4.90 13.29 6.76
CA ARG A 88 5.47 13.51 5.43
C ARG A 88 5.37 12.23 4.61
N ILE A 89 4.86 12.37 3.40
CA ILE A 89 4.61 11.28 2.48
C ILE A 89 5.20 11.67 1.12
N PRO A 90 6.37 11.14 0.73
CA PRO A 90 6.96 11.46 -0.56
C PRO A 90 6.09 10.90 -1.69
N LEU A 91 5.52 11.76 -2.53
CA LEU A 91 4.57 11.35 -3.57
C LEU A 91 5.22 10.48 -4.64
N GLY A 92 6.51 10.70 -4.93
CA GLY A 92 7.30 9.87 -5.84
C GLY A 92 7.63 8.47 -5.33
N THR A 93 7.23 8.12 -4.10
CA THR A 93 7.37 6.74 -3.58
C THR A 93 6.15 5.88 -3.87
N PHE A 94 5.01 6.49 -4.20
CA PHE A 94 3.84 5.72 -4.61
C PHE A 94 4.10 5.05 -5.96
N GLY A 95 3.61 3.83 -6.09
CA GLY A 95 3.88 2.97 -7.24
C GLY A 95 5.22 2.23 -7.18
N ARG A 96 6.04 2.40 -6.11
CA ARG A 96 7.31 1.66 -5.93
C ARG A 96 7.21 0.41 -5.05
N TRP A 97 6.05 0.14 -4.46
CA TRP A 97 5.81 -1.06 -3.65
C TRP A 97 4.46 -1.70 -4.04
N GLY A 98 4.54 -2.95 -4.46
CA GLY A 98 3.55 -3.66 -5.27
C GLY A 98 4.20 -3.94 -6.63
N TYR A 99 4.86 -5.10 -6.77
CA TYR A 99 5.96 -5.34 -7.73
C TYR A 99 7.22 -4.49 -7.46
N PRO A 100 8.43 -5.08 -7.35
CA PRO A 100 9.66 -4.32 -7.59
C PRO A 100 9.59 -3.66 -8.98
N ASP A 101 10.05 -2.42 -9.14
CA ASP A 101 10.02 -1.68 -10.42
C ASP A 101 10.66 -2.46 -11.61
N GLU A 102 11.49 -3.46 -11.31
CA GLU A 102 12.23 -4.31 -12.26
C GLU A 102 11.64 -5.72 -12.42
N ALA A 103 10.63 -6.08 -11.62
CA ALA A 103 10.00 -7.38 -11.71
C ALA A 103 9.11 -7.45 -12.95
N LEU A 104 9.36 -8.44 -13.80
CA LEU A 104 8.66 -8.68 -15.06
C LEU A 104 7.33 -9.40 -14.84
N PHE A 105 7.34 -10.45 -14.02
CA PHE A 105 6.14 -11.17 -13.61
C PHE A 105 6.38 -11.96 -12.31
N ALA A 106 5.32 -12.51 -11.74
CA ALA A 106 5.41 -13.40 -10.59
C ALA A 106 4.44 -14.58 -10.71
N GLU A 107 4.92 -15.74 -10.31
CA GLU A 107 4.17 -17.00 -10.29
C GLU A 107 4.05 -17.49 -8.85
N VAL A 108 3.00 -18.28 -8.61
CA VAL A 108 2.79 -18.95 -7.34
C VAL A 108 2.67 -20.44 -7.59
N THR A 109 3.55 -21.22 -6.98
CA THR A 109 3.53 -22.68 -7.04
C THR A 109 3.20 -23.27 -5.67
N VAL A 110 2.68 -24.48 -5.68
CA VAL A 110 2.40 -25.27 -4.47
C VAL A 110 3.13 -26.59 -4.61
N GLU A 111 3.99 -26.90 -3.66
CA GLU A 111 4.84 -28.09 -3.70
C GLU A 111 4.70 -28.89 -2.39
N ALA A 112 4.87 -30.22 -2.48
CA ALA A 112 4.83 -31.09 -1.32
C ALA A 112 6.25 -31.25 -0.73
N GLU A 113 6.43 -30.86 0.54
CA GLU A 113 7.70 -30.94 1.27
C GLU A 113 7.50 -31.44 2.70
N ASP A 114 8.22 -32.51 3.05
CA ASP A 114 8.17 -33.20 4.35
C ASP A 114 6.74 -33.44 4.87
N GLY A 115 5.86 -33.94 3.99
CA GLY A 115 4.47 -34.22 4.34
C GLY A 115 3.58 -32.98 4.54
N GLN A 116 4.07 -31.80 4.17
CA GLN A 116 3.29 -30.56 4.16
C GLN A 116 3.27 -29.96 2.75
N TRP A 117 2.35 -29.03 2.51
CA TRP A 117 2.20 -28.32 1.25
C TRP A 117 2.72 -26.89 1.43
N VAL A 118 3.79 -26.56 0.72
CA VAL A 118 4.50 -25.28 0.79
C VAL A 118 4.11 -24.45 -0.42
N ILE A 119 3.85 -23.17 -0.19
CA ILE A 119 3.59 -22.21 -1.26
C ILE A 119 4.86 -21.42 -1.52
N TYR A 120 5.26 -21.37 -2.79
CA TYR A 120 6.35 -20.54 -3.28
C TYR A 120 5.81 -19.42 -4.15
N ALA A 121 6.30 -18.20 -3.95
CA ALA A 121 6.13 -17.09 -4.85
C ALA A 121 7.47 -16.84 -5.56
N THR A 122 7.48 -17.01 -6.88
CA THR A 122 8.65 -16.75 -7.72
C THR A 122 8.44 -15.41 -8.40
N VAL A 123 9.35 -14.47 -8.15
CA VAL A 123 9.35 -13.15 -8.77
C VAL A 123 10.47 -13.11 -9.79
N TYR A 124 10.13 -12.83 -11.04
CA TYR A 124 11.06 -12.78 -12.16
C TYR A 124 11.47 -11.34 -12.43
N PHE A 125 12.77 -11.13 -12.62
CA PHE A 125 13.41 -9.86 -12.93
C PHE A 125 14.19 -10.02 -14.24
N SER A 126 14.69 -8.91 -14.80
CA SER A 126 15.56 -8.95 -15.98
C SER A 126 16.90 -9.67 -15.75
N ASP A 127 17.37 -9.73 -14.49
CA ASP A 127 18.64 -10.35 -14.09
C ASP A 127 18.50 -11.76 -13.49
N GLY A 128 17.27 -12.24 -13.29
CA GLY A 128 17.01 -13.58 -12.76
C GLY A 128 15.69 -13.73 -11.99
N ALA A 129 15.48 -14.89 -11.38
CA ALA A 129 14.30 -15.18 -10.57
C ALA A 129 14.64 -15.27 -9.08
N ARG A 130 13.75 -14.74 -8.23
CA ARG A 130 13.83 -14.85 -6.77
C ARG A 130 12.66 -15.66 -6.26
N VAL A 131 12.97 -16.73 -5.54
CA VAL A 131 11.97 -17.65 -4.97
C VAL A 131 11.78 -17.34 -3.50
N HIS A 132 10.53 -17.12 -3.09
CA HIS A 132 10.15 -16.83 -1.72
C HIS A 132 9.17 -17.88 -1.22
N ARG A 133 9.48 -18.50 -0.07
CA ARG A 133 8.53 -19.35 0.63
C ARG A 133 7.53 -18.47 1.38
N VAL A 134 6.25 -18.55 1.03
CA VAL A 134 5.21 -17.64 1.55
C VAL A 134 4.22 -18.30 2.49
N GLY A 135 4.15 -19.62 2.53
CA GLY A 135 3.28 -20.33 3.47
C GLY A 135 3.51 -21.83 3.51
N ARG A 136 3.00 -22.48 4.58
CA ARG A 136 3.02 -23.94 4.74
C ARG A 136 1.68 -24.41 5.31
N TYR A 137 1.15 -25.48 4.75
CA TYR A 137 -0.19 -25.99 5.05
C TYR A 137 -0.17 -27.51 5.19
N PHE A 138 -1.02 -28.04 6.05
CA PHE A 138 -1.15 -29.49 6.24
C PHE A 138 -1.90 -30.20 5.11
N THR A 139 -2.68 -29.48 4.32
CA THR A 139 -3.47 -30.07 3.22
C THR A 139 -3.28 -29.28 1.93
N GLU A 140 -3.23 -30.01 0.82
CA GLU A 140 -3.10 -29.45 -0.52
C GLU A 140 -4.22 -28.45 -0.82
N LYS A 141 -5.46 -28.82 -0.49
CA LYS A 141 -6.64 -27.99 -0.73
C LYS A 141 -6.53 -26.60 -0.07
N LYS A 142 -5.99 -26.53 1.15
CA LYS A 142 -5.78 -25.26 1.85
C LYS A 142 -4.63 -24.46 1.21
N ALA A 143 -3.54 -25.14 0.85
CA ALA A 143 -2.42 -24.51 0.15
C ALA A 143 -2.85 -23.91 -1.19
N GLN A 144 -3.59 -24.67 -2.00
CA GLN A 144 -4.12 -24.23 -3.30
C GLN A 144 -5.08 -23.03 -3.17
N MET A 145 -5.95 -23.04 -2.16
CA MET A 145 -6.86 -21.92 -1.91
C MET A 145 -6.11 -20.64 -1.50
N ALA A 146 -5.12 -20.76 -0.61
CA ALA A 146 -4.26 -19.64 -0.24
C ALA A 146 -3.39 -19.16 -1.41
N ALA A 147 -2.85 -20.08 -2.21
CA ALA A 147 -2.04 -19.76 -3.40
C ALA A 147 -2.83 -18.93 -4.42
N ARG A 148 -4.11 -19.27 -4.66
CA ARG A 148 -4.98 -18.46 -5.53
C ARG A 148 -5.21 -17.05 -5.02
N ILE A 149 -5.41 -16.90 -3.70
CA ILE A 149 -5.57 -15.57 -3.09
C ILE A 149 -4.26 -14.77 -3.24
N ILE A 150 -3.12 -15.38 -2.94
CA ILE A 150 -1.79 -14.76 -3.05
C ILE A 150 -1.49 -14.38 -4.50
N TYR A 151 -1.72 -15.28 -5.46
CA TYR A 151 -1.56 -15.01 -6.88
C TYR A 151 -2.44 -13.85 -7.34
N GLY A 152 -3.71 -13.84 -6.91
CA GLY A 152 -4.65 -12.77 -7.20
C GLY A 152 -4.22 -11.43 -6.60
N SER A 153 -3.64 -11.43 -5.39
CA SER A 153 -3.08 -10.21 -4.80
C SER A 153 -1.84 -9.72 -5.52
N ILE A 154 -0.92 -10.62 -5.90
CA ILE A 154 0.33 -10.28 -6.58
C ILE A 154 0.06 -9.76 -8.00
N ASN A 155 -0.85 -10.39 -8.75
CA ASN A 155 -1.11 -10.03 -10.14
C ASN A 155 -2.20 -8.97 -10.33
N ARG A 156 -3.03 -8.70 -9.31
CA ARG A 156 -3.89 -7.50 -9.30
C ARG A 156 -3.05 -6.22 -9.43
N ASP A 157 -1.83 -6.22 -8.89
CA ASP A 157 -0.89 -5.11 -9.05
C ASP A 157 -0.28 -5.06 -10.47
N ARG A 158 -0.25 -6.18 -11.21
CA ARG A 158 0.29 -6.30 -12.58
C ARG A 158 -0.70 -5.91 -13.68
N GLU A 159 -1.97 -6.31 -13.60
CA GLU A 159 -2.99 -5.87 -14.58
C GLU A 159 -3.10 -4.33 -14.60
N ASN A 160 -2.73 -3.68 -13.49
CA ASN A 160 -2.65 -2.22 -13.38
C ASN A 160 -1.47 -1.57 -14.13
N LEU A 161 -0.49 -2.34 -14.62
CA LEU A 161 0.69 -1.86 -15.37
C LEU A 161 0.55 -2.04 -16.89
N LEU A 162 -0.29 -2.96 -17.35
CA LEU A 162 -0.44 -3.30 -18.78
C LEU A 162 -1.62 -2.59 -19.47
N GLU A 163 -2.60 -2.08 -18.73
CA GLU A 163 -3.71 -1.26 -19.28
C GLU A 163 -3.35 0.24 -19.41
N GLY A 164 -2.09 0.61 -19.19
CA GLY A 164 -1.57 1.98 -19.29
C GLY A 164 -0.91 2.34 -20.62
N TRP A 165 -1.23 1.63 -21.71
CA TRP A 165 -0.72 1.89 -23.07
C TRP A 165 -1.87 2.20 -24.03
#